data_AF-A0A931VV37-F1
#
_entry.id   AF-A0A931VV37-F1
#
_cell.length_a   1.000
_cell.length_b   1.000
_cell.length_c   1.000
_cell.angle_alpha   90.00
_cell.angle_beta   90.00
_cell.angle_gamma   90.00
#
_symmetry.space_group_name_H-M   'P 1'
#
loop_
_entity.id
_entity.type
_entity.pdbx_description
1 polymer ?
#
loop_
_entity_poly.entity_id
_entity_poly.type
_entity_poly.pdbx_seq_one_letter_code
_entity_poly.pdbx_strand_id
1 'polypeptide(L)'
;MKFDNAIRKGAKSVYENLPWFVRDKIRKTFQNRFVSPLYEQLPLSVPHSLHIDPANLCNFRCNFCPTGDFELLKTVNRPKGVMQFELFRKIIDELAEMCTKSGEKVNELHLYKDGEPLIHKELGKMIAYVKK
;
A
#
# COMPACT_ATOMS: atom_id res chain seq x y z
N MET A 1 9.08 -12.04 28.08
CA MET A 1 9.33 -13.38 27.50
C MET A 1 9.70 -13.23 26.03
N LYS A 2 10.99 -13.33 25.67
CA LYS A 2 11.42 -13.28 24.27
C LYS A 2 11.13 -14.67 23.67
N PHE A 3 10.13 -14.75 22.82
CA PHE A 3 9.88 -15.97 22.06
C PHE A 3 11.03 -16.16 21.07
N ASP A 4 11.48 -17.41 20.91
CA ASP A 4 12.40 -17.80 19.86
C ASP A 4 11.90 -17.29 18.51
N ASN A 5 12.79 -16.76 17.68
CA ASN A 5 12.45 -16.22 16.36
C ASN A 5 11.81 -17.27 15.45
N ALA A 6 12.17 -18.55 15.60
CA ALA A 6 11.55 -19.64 14.86
C ALA A 6 10.08 -19.85 15.28
N ILE A 7 9.83 -19.83 16.60
CA ILE A 7 8.48 -19.95 17.18
C ILE A 7 7.62 -18.74 16.79
N ARG A 8 8.19 -17.53 16.77
CA ARG A 8 7.52 -16.33 16.29
C ARG A 8 7.14 -16.42 14.81
N LYS A 9 8.04 -16.92 13.96
CA LYS A 9 7.74 -17.12 12.52
C LYS A 9 6.62 -18.13 12.31
N GLY A 10 6.65 -19.26 13.01
CA GLY A 10 5.57 -20.26 12.95
C GLY A 10 4.23 -19.71 13.44
N ALA A 11 4.23 -19.03 14.59
CA ALA A 11 3.02 -18.43 15.15
C ALA A 11 2.46 -17.29 14.27
N LYS A 12 3.35 -16.51 13.62
CA LYS A 12 2.98 -15.45 12.68
C LYS A 12 2.34 -16.03 11.42
N SER A 13 2.91 -17.09 10.85
CA SER A 13 2.32 -17.81 9.70
C SER A 13 0.91 -18.31 10.00
N VAL A 14 0.68 -18.91 11.18
CA VAL A 14 -0.67 -19.33 11.59
C VAL A 14 -1.59 -18.12 11.76
N TYR A 15 -1.14 -17.08 12.46
CA TYR A 15 -1.91 -15.85 12.67
C TYR A 15 -2.33 -15.17 11.35
N GLU A 16 -1.45 -15.13 10.36
CA GLU A 16 -1.69 -14.55 9.03
C GLU A 16 -2.66 -15.35 8.15
N ASN A 17 -2.96 -16.61 8.51
CA ASN A 17 -3.95 -17.44 7.82
C ASN A 17 -5.33 -17.46 8.50
N LEU A 18 -5.47 -16.89 9.70
CA LEU A 18 -6.76 -16.85 10.41
C LEU A 18 -7.76 -15.91 9.72
N PRO A 19 -9.07 -16.08 9.90
CA PRO A 19 -10.05 -15.09 9.46
C PRO A 19 -9.80 -13.72 10.13
N TRP A 20 -10.07 -12.62 9.42
CA TRP A 20 -9.75 -11.26 9.89
C TRP A 20 -10.38 -10.93 11.26
N PHE A 21 -11.59 -11.44 11.54
CA PHE A 21 -12.28 -11.22 12.82
C PHE A 21 -11.58 -11.91 14.01
N VAL A 22 -10.93 -13.05 13.77
CA VAL A 22 -10.10 -13.74 14.78
C VAL A 22 -8.81 -12.95 15.00
N ARG A 23 -8.17 -12.49 13.91
CA ARG A 23 -6.96 -11.66 14.00
C ARG A 23 -7.22 -10.38 14.80
N ASP A 24 -8.35 -9.71 14.59
CA ASP A 24 -8.69 -8.49 15.32
C ASP A 24 -8.79 -8.74 16.85
N LYS A 25 -9.45 -9.83 17.25
CA LYS A 25 -9.55 -10.22 18.67
C LYS A 25 -8.17 -10.53 19.27
N ILE A 26 -7.35 -11.31 18.56
CA ILE A 26 -5.99 -11.63 18.99
C ILE A 26 -5.11 -10.37 19.07
N ARG A 27 -5.18 -9.47 18.08
CA ARG A 27 -4.41 -8.23 18.03
C ARG A 27 -4.77 -7.30 19.20
N LYS A 28 -6.05 -7.20 19.54
CA LYS A 28 -6.53 -6.41 20.68
C LYS A 28 -6.03 -6.97 22.01
N THR A 29 -5.98 -8.29 22.16
CA THR A 29 -5.49 -8.95 23.38
C THR A 29 -3.96 -8.97 23.48
N PHE A 30 -3.26 -9.12 22.36
CA PHE A 30 -1.81 -9.28 22.28
C PHE A 30 -1.20 -8.26 21.31
N GLN A 31 -1.28 -6.99 21.67
CA GLN A 31 -0.70 -5.90 20.90
C GLN A 31 0.79 -6.15 20.62
N ASN A 32 1.21 -5.88 19.39
CA ASN A 32 2.60 -5.92 18.95
C ASN A 32 3.31 -7.29 19.08
N ARG A 33 2.59 -8.37 19.40
CA ARG A 33 3.20 -9.70 19.57
C ARG A 33 3.58 -10.37 18.23
N PHE A 34 2.89 -9.98 17.17
CA PHE A 34 3.05 -10.49 15.81
C PHE A 34 3.61 -9.45 14.83
N VAL A 35 3.99 -8.26 15.33
CA VAL A 35 4.56 -7.18 14.54
C VAL A 35 6.03 -7.01 14.96
N SER A 36 6.94 -7.11 14.01
CA SER A 36 8.35 -6.82 14.24
C SER A 36 8.61 -5.33 13.99
N PRO A 37 9.47 -4.66 14.78
CA PRO A 37 9.93 -3.32 14.46
C PRO A 37 10.61 -3.28 13.08
N LEU A 38 10.37 -2.23 12.31
CA LEU A 38 10.90 -2.11 10.95
C LEU A 38 12.44 -2.17 10.90
N TYR A 39 13.13 -1.58 11.89
CA TYR A 39 14.59 -1.57 11.93
C TYR A 39 15.20 -2.98 12.02
N GLU A 40 14.47 -3.96 12.57
CA GLU A 40 14.92 -5.36 12.64
C GLU A 40 14.75 -6.08 11.30
N GLN A 41 14.03 -5.47 10.35
CA GLN A 41 13.73 -6.02 9.02
C GLN A 41 14.60 -5.39 7.92
N LEU A 42 15.48 -4.45 8.26
CA LEU A 42 16.35 -3.79 7.29
C LEU A 42 17.60 -4.66 6.98
N PRO A 43 18.09 -4.65 5.72
CA PRO A 43 17.53 -3.99 4.54
C PRO A 43 16.31 -4.73 3.98
N LEU A 44 15.34 -3.97 3.45
CA LEU A 44 14.16 -4.56 2.82
C LEU A 44 14.47 -5.07 1.42
N SER A 45 13.99 -6.27 1.09
CA SER A 45 14.07 -6.83 -0.27
C SER A 45 12.96 -6.28 -1.19
N VAL A 46 11.81 -5.96 -0.60
CA VAL A 46 10.63 -5.37 -1.25
C VAL A 46 10.12 -4.19 -0.40
N PRO A 47 9.47 -3.18 -1.00
CA PRO A 47 8.86 -2.10 -0.24
C PRO A 47 7.86 -2.63 0.79
N HIS A 48 7.90 -2.08 2.00
CA HIS A 48 6.91 -2.43 3.03
C HIS A 48 5.49 -1.98 2.63
N SER A 49 5.40 -0.75 2.09
CA SER A 49 4.16 -0.13 1.61
C SER A 49 4.46 0.61 0.31
N LEU A 50 3.57 0.49 -0.67
CA LEU A 50 3.67 1.18 -1.95
C LEU A 50 2.44 2.08 -2.16
N HIS A 51 2.67 3.33 -2.56
CA HIS A 51 1.62 4.27 -2.92
C HIS A 51 1.69 4.55 -4.43
N ILE A 52 0.62 4.25 -5.14
CA ILE A 52 0.42 4.58 -6.54
C ILE A 52 -0.73 5.56 -6.59
N ASP A 53 -0.56 6.70 -7.27
CA ASP A 53 -1.61 7.69 -7.43
C ASP A 53 -2.27 7.55 -8.81
N PRO A 54 -3.43 6.90 -8.94
CA PRO A 54 -4.08 6.71 -10.23
C PRO A 54 -4.51 8.04 -10.85
N ALA A 55 -4.89 9.01 -10.01
CA ALA A 55 -5.32 10.32 -10.45
C ALA A 55 -4.90 11.36 -9.41
N ASN A 56 -4.02 12.28 -9.80
CA ASN A 56 -3.52 13.33 -8.91
C ASN A 56 -4.47 14.55 -8.80
N LEU A 57 -5.68 14.38 -9.32
CA LEU A 57 -6.79 15.31 -9.35
C LEU A 57 -7.76 14.99 -8.21
N CYS A 58 -8.47 16.00 -7.69
CA CYS A 58 -9.53 15.80 -6.70
C CYS A 58 -10.75 16.67 -7.09
N ASN A 59 -11.96 16.17 -6.83
CA ASN A 59 -13.21 16.91 -7.03
C ASN A 59 -13.59 17.75 -5.80
N PHE A 60 -12.90 17.57 -4.68
CA PHE A 60 -13.10 18.35 -3.46
C PHE A 60 -12.09 19.49 -3.35
N ARG A 61 -12.44 20.52 -2.57
CA ARG A 61 -11.59 21.69 -2.29
C ARG A 61 -11.43 21.88 -0.79
N CYS A 62 -10.90 20.86 -0.12
CA CYS A 62 -10.66 20.90 1.31
C CYS A 62 -9.66 22.02 1.64
N ASN A 63 -10.02 22.87 2.60
CA ASN A 63 -9.23 24.04 3.04
C ASN A 63 -7.84 23.71 3.60
N PHE A 64 -7.62 22.48 4.07
CA PHE A 64 -6.32 22.01 4.55
C PHE A 64 -5.48 21.26 3.48
N CYS A 65 -6.04 21.01 2.29
CA CYS A 65 -5.43 20.15 1.29
C CYS A 65 -4.76 20.98 0.18
N PRO A 66 -3.45 20.80 -0.10
CA PRO A 66 -2.78 21.48 -1.20
C PRO A 66 -3.41 21.20 -2.57
N THR A 67 -3.96 20.00 -2.78
CA THR A 67 -4.65 19.65 -4.04
C THR A 67 -5.95 20.43 -4.22
N GLY A 68 -6.59 20.85 -3.13
CA GLY A 68 -7.78 21.70 -3.15
C GLY A 68 -7.48 23.18 -3.44
N ASP A 69 -6.23 23.61 -3.28
CA ASP A 69 -5.78 24.98 -3.56
C ASP A 69 -5.27 25.10 -5.00
N PHE A 70 -6.18 25.46 -5.91
CA PHE A 70 -5.85 25.56 -7.33
C PHE A 70 -4.91 26.70 -7.67
N GLU A 71 -4.86 27.77 -6.87
CA GLU A 71 -3.90 28.85 -7.11
C GLU A 71 -2.50 28.40 -6.70
N LEU A 72 -2.35 27.77 -5.54
CA LEU A 72 -1.09 27.13 -5.14
C LEU A 72 -0.60 26.13 -6.20
N LEU A 73 -1.47 25.24 -6.69
CA LEU A 73 -1.07 24.26 -7.71
C LEU A 73 -0.58 24.92 -9.01
N LYS A 74 -1.14 26.07 -9.38
CA LYS A 74 -0.68 26.85 -10.54
C LYS A 74 0.67 27.51 -10.26
N THR A 75 0.88 28.09 -9.08
CA THR A 75 2.14 28.78 -8.76
C THR A 75 3.34 27.84 -8.75
N VAL A 76 3.15 26.59 -8.29
CA VAL A 76 4.20 25.55 -8.31
C VAL A 76 4.22 24.74 -9.61
N ASN A 77 3.38 25.10 -10.60
CA ASN A 77 3.26 24.43 -11.88
C ASN A 77 3.07 22.89 -11.77
N ARG A 78 2.22 22.45 -10.82
CA ARG A 78 1.99 21.01 -10.60
C ARG A 78 1.19 20.43 -11.78
N PRO A 79 1.70 19.41 -12.48
CA PRO A 79 0.96 18.76 -13.56
C PRO A 79 -0.29 18.08 -13.02
N LYS A 80 -1.36 18.12 -13.80
CA LYS A 80 -2.65 17.46 -13.51
C LYS A 80 -2.85 16.32 -14.48
N GLY A 81 -3.20 15.14 -13.99
CA GLY A 81 -3.29 13.96 -14.84
C GLY A 81 -3.93 12.76 -14.18
N VAL A 82 -4.34 11.85 -15.08
CA VAL A 82 -4.83 10.52 -14.77
C VAL A 82 -3.83 9.55 -15.39
N MET A 83 -3.36 8.59 -14.60
CA MET A 83 -2.38 7.59 -14.99
C MET A 83 -2.92 6.71 -16.12
N GLN A 84 -2.13 6.42 -17.14
CA GLN A 84 -2.53 5.45 -18.15
C GLN A 84 -2.49 4.03 -17.58
N PHE A 85 -3.47 3.20 -17.95
CA PHE A 85 -3.56 1.82 -17.47
C PHE A 85 -2.29 1.01 -17.79
N GLU A 86 -1.65 1.27 -18.93
CA GLU A 86 -0.43 0.59 -19.37
C GLU A 86 0.76 0.89 -18.44
N LEU A 87 0.86 2.13 -17.93
CA LEU A 87 1.87 2.49 -16.95
C LEU A 87 1.59 1.79 -15.62
N PHE A 88 0.33 1.79 -15.17
CA PHE A 88 -0.08 1.07 -13.98
C PHE A 88 0.28 -0.42 -14.08
N ARG A 89 -0.04 -1.05 -15.21
CA ARG A 89 0.26 -2.46 -15.50
C ARG A 89 1.76 -2.73 -15.34
N LYS A 90 2.59 -1.91 -15.99
CA LYS A 90 4.05 -2.03 -15.91
C LYS A 90 4.55 -1.96 -14.47
N ILE A 91 4.06 -1.01 -13.67
CA ILE A 91 4.43 -0.87 -12.24
C ILE A 91 4.09 -2.15 -11.46
N ILE A 92 2.90 -2.72 -11.66
CA ILE A 92 2.48 -3.94 -10.97
C ILE A 92 3.28 -5.16 -11.42
N ASP A 93 3.59 -5.27 -12.72
CA ASP A 93 4.37 -6.39 -13.26
C ASP A 93 5.81 -6.39 -12.72
N GLU A 94 6.47 -5.23 -12.70
CA GLU A 94 7.82 -5.08 -12.13
C GLU A 94 7.81 -5.37 -10.62
N LEU A 95 6.77 -4.94 -9.91
CA LEU A 95 6.61 -5.23 -8.49
C LEU A 95 6.42 -6.74 -8.22
N ALA A 96 5.62 -7.42 -9.04
CA ALA A 96 5.40 -8.86 -8.95
C ALA A 96 6.70 -9.63 -9.22
N GLU A 97 7.50 -9.19 -10.19
CA GLU A 97 8.82 -9.75 -10.46
C GLU A 97 9.76 -9.59 -9.25
N MET A 98 9.80 -8.40 -8.62
CA MET A 98 10.57 -8.16 -7.40
C MET A 98 10.14 -9.10 -6.26
N CYS A 99 8.83 -9.23 -6.02
CA CYS A 99 8.28 -10.13 -5.00
C CYS A 99 8.61 -11.61 -5.28
N THR A 100 8.58 -12.02 -6.56
CA THR A 100 8.93 -13.38 -6.96
C THR A 100 10.41 -13.67 -6.71
N LYS A 101 11.29 -12.72 -7.02
CA LYS A 101 12.74 -12.87 -6.79
C LYS A 101 13.12 -12.92 -5.32
N SER A 102 12.45 -12.13 -4.47
CA SER A 102 12.74 -12.11 -3.03
C SER A 102 12.03 -13.22 -2.25
N GLY A 103 10.93 -13.75 -2.76
CA GLY A 103 10.02 -14.62 -2.00
C GLY A 103 9.22 -13.87 -0.93
N GLU A 104 9.28 -12.53 -0.92
CA GLU A 104 8.53 -11.66 -0.01
C GLU A 104 7.37 -10.97 -0.74
N LYS A 105 6.43 -10.42 0.03
CA LYS A 105 5.28 -9.67 -0.49
C LYS A 105 5.27 -8.26 0.07
N VAL A 106 4.72 -7.32 -0.70
CA VAL A 106 4.35 -5.99 -0.18
C VAL A 106 3.22 -6.16 0.83
N ASN A 107 3.32 -5.52 1.99
CA ASN A 107 2.28 -5.62 3.02
C ASN A 107 1.05 -4.77 2.66
N GLU A 108 1.28 -3.61 2.05
CA GLU A 108 0.22 -2.67 1.71
C GLU A 108 0.45 -2.02 0.34
N LEU A 109 -0.59 -2.04 -0.49
CA LEU A 109 -0.66 -1.27 -1.73
C LEU A 109 -1.80 -0.25 -1.62
N HIS A 110 -1.43 1.02 -1.69
CA HIS A 110 -2.36 2.15 -1.64
C HIS A 110 -2.53 2.72 -3.04
N LEU A 111 -3.79 2.82 -3.50
CA LEU A 111 -4.15 3.43 -4.78
C LEU A 111 -4.63 4.86 -4.57
N TYR A 112 -3.92 5.64 -3.77
CA TYR A 112 -4.19 7.05 -3.54
C TYR A 112 -2.92 7.74 -3.02
N LYS A 113 -2.84 9.05 -3.26
CA LYS A 113 -1.88 9.92 -2.59
C LYS A 113 -2.38 11.35 -2.52
N ASP A 114 -2.19 12.12 -3.59
CA ASP A 114 -2.45 13.56 -3.60
C ASP A 114 -3.70 13.90 -4.43
N GLY A 115 -4.57 12.94 -4.73
CA GLY A 115 -5.81 13.10 -5.47
C GLY A 115 -6.90 12.14 -4.99
N GLU A 116 -7.97 12.04 -5.79
CA GLU A 116 -9.12 11.18 -5.54
C GLU A 116 -9.14 10.04 -6.58
N PRO A 117 -8.82 8.79 -6.19
CA PRO A 117 -8.74 7.68 -7.13
C PRO A 117 -10.07 7.36 -7.83
N LEU A 118 -11.22 7.67 -7.22
CA LEU A 118 -12.53 7.44 -7.83
C LEU A 118 -12.79 8.30 -9.08
N ILE A 119 -11.94 9.30 -9.36
CA ILE A 119 -11.96 10.04 -10.63
C ILE A 119 -11.44 9.18 -11.79
N HIS A 120 -10.58 8.20 -11.53
CA HIS A 120 -10.04 7.33 -12.56
C HIS A 120 -11.09 6.33 -13.03
N LYS A 121 -11.58 6.48 -14.27
CA LYS A 121 -12.65 5.63 -14.85
C LYS A 121 -12.32 4.13 -14.85
N GLU A 122 -11.04 3.77 -15.03
CA GLU A 122 -10.59 2.38 -14.98
C GLU A 122 -10.07 1.92 -13.60
N LEU A 123 -10.36 2.62 -12.49
CA LEU A 123 -9.89 2.19 -11.16
C LEU A 123 -10.28 0.74 -10.84
N GLY A 124 -11.51 0.34 -11.18
CA GLY A 124 -11.97 -1.05 -11.00
C GLY A 124 -11.12 -2.07 -11.76
N LYS A 125 -10.66 -1.72 -12.96
CA LYS A 125 -9.77 -2.55 -13.79
C LYS A 125 -8.37 -2.62 -13.17
N MET A 126 -7.85 -1.52 -12.62
CA MET A 126 -6.59 -1.49 -11.89
C MET A 126 -6.63 -2.39 -10.64
N ILE A 127 -7.69 -2.30 -9.84
CA ILE A 127 -7.89 -3.16 -8.66
C ILE A 127 -7.98 -4.63 -9.05
N ALA A 128 -8.72 -4.95 -10.13
CA ALA A 128 -8.81 -6.32 -10.61
C ALA A 128 -7.46 -6.86 -11.12
N TYR A 129 -6.62 -5.99 -11.70
CA TYR A 129 -5.29 -6.36 -12.17
C TYR A 129 -4.36 -6.76 -11.03
N VAL A 130 -4.33 -5.98 -9.94
CA VAL A 130 -3.51 -6.24 -8.74
C VAL A 130 -3.82 -7.59 -8.08
N LYS A 131 -5.06 -8.06 -8.19
CA LYS A 131 -5.51 -9.31 -7.54
C LYS A 131 -5.10 -10.57 -8.28
N LYS A 132 -4.61 -10.47 -9.51
CA LYS A 132 -4.16 -11.62 -10.30
C LYS A 132 -2.83 -12.13 -9.77
#